data_AF-A4XMV4-F1
#
_entry.id   AF-A4XMV4-F1
#
_cell.length_a   1.000
_cell.length_b   1.000
_cell.length_c   1.000
_cell.angle_alpha   90.00
_cell.angle_beta   90.00
_cell.angle_gamma   90.00
#
_symmetry.space_group_name_H-M   'P 1'
#
loop_
_entity.id
_entity.type
_entity.pdbx_description
1 polymer ?
#
loop_
_entity_poly.entity_id
_entity_poly.type
_entity_poly.pdbx_seq_one_letter_code
_entity_poly.pdbx_strand_id
1 'polypeptide(L)'
;MEELQKLFPPVSPEQFADKAGKFFYTFFVYLDNWLKPLSAIFLIVAAICLMIGIPTHSDAFIKTAKRIFTGIFVAWLIRIFGPSFISLFYSFKK
;
A
#
# COMPACT_ATOMS: atom_id res chain seq x y z
N MET A 1 -17.24 -32.08 -2.19
CA MET A 1 -17.82 -31.05 -1.29
C MET A 1 -17.72 -31.48 0.18
N GLU A 2 -18.12 -32.71 0.52
CA GLU A 2 -18.04 -33.22 1.91
C GLU A 2 -16.60 -33.36 2.46
N GLU A 3 -15.62 -33.77 1.64
CA GLU A 3 -14.21 -33.84 2.09
C GLU A 3 -13.57 -32.45 2.24
N LEU A 4 -14.02 -31.47 1.45
CA LEU A 4 -13.53 -30.09 1.52
C LEU A 4 -14.02 -29.38 2.79
N GLN A 5 -15.24 -29.68 3.23
CA GLN A 5 -15.83 -29.17 4.49
C GLN A 5 -15.19 -29.78 5.75
N LYS A 6 -14.61 -30.98 5.65
CA LYS A 6 -13.80 -31.57 6.74
C LYS A 6 -12.44 -30.91 6.89
N LEU A 7 -11.85 -30.46 5.78
CA LEU A 7 -10.55 -29.76 5.75
C LEU A 7 -10.66 -28.28 6.14
N PHE A 8 -11.80 -27.66 5.84
CA PHE A 8 -12.08 -26.27 6.18
C PHE A 8 -13.46 -26.18 6.86
N PRO A 9 -13.53 -26.28 8.19
CA PRO A 9 -14.80 -26.11 8.89
C PRO A 9 -15.40 -24.75 8.54
N PRO A 10 -16.73 -24.66 8.34
CA PRO A 10 -17.40 -23.43 7.98
C PRO A 10 -17.09 -22.37 9.04
N VAL A 11 -16.32 -21.37 8.62
CA VAL A 11 -15.91 -20.25 9.46
C VAL A 11 -17.10 -19.30 9.56
N SER A 12 -17.48 -18.87 10.77
CA SER A 12 -18.56 -17.89 10.88
C SER A 12 -18.14 -16.58 10.16
N PRO A 13 -19.08 -15.83 9.58
CA PRO A 13 -18.78 -14.54 8.94
C PRO A 13 -18.01 -13.59 9.87
N GLU A 14 -18.29 -13.67 11.17
CA GLU A 14 -17.62 -12.90 12.21
C GLU A 14 -16.15 -13.30 12.39
N GLN A 15 -15.87 -14.61 12.40
CA GLN A 15 -14.52 -15.18 12.49
C GLN A 15 -13.71 -14.92 11.21
N PHE A 16 -14.36 -14.97 10.04
CA PHE A 16 -13.73 -14.62 8.78
C PHE A 16 -13.37 -13.13 8.74
N ALA A 17 -14.28 -12.25 9.15
CA ALA A 17 -14.03 -10.82 9.22
C ALA A 17 -12.96 -10.44 10.25
N ASP A 18 -12.90 -11.10 11.42
CA ASP A 18 -11.83 -10.87 12.41
C ASP A 18 -10.45 -11.29 11.87
N LYS A 19 -10.37 -12.47 11.25
CA LYS A 19 -9.12 -12.94 10.62
C LYS A 19 -8.72 -12.07 9.43
N ALA A 20 -9.67 -11.68 8.58
CA ALA A 20 -9.44 -10.80 7.44
C ALA A 20 -8.97 -9.42 7.92
N GLY A 21 -9.61 -8.83 8.92
CA GLY A 21 -9.21 -7.55 9.49
C GLY A 21 -7.82 -7.57 10.10
N LYS A 22 -7.46 -8.63 10.85
CA LYS A 22 -6.08 -8.84 11.35
C LYS A 22 -5.07 -9.05 10.22
N PHE A 23 -5.43 -9.78 9.17
CA PHE A 23 -4.60 -9.97 7.99
C PHE A 23 -4.33 -8.63 7.29
N PHE A 24 -5.38 -7.86 7.00
CA PHE A 24 -5.24 -6.54 6.38
C PHE A 24 -4.44 -5.60 7.26
N TYR A 25 -4.71 -5.54 8.57
CA TYR A 25 -3.92 -4.73 9.50
C TYR A 25 -2.43 -5.10 9.48
N THR A 26 -2.11 -6.40 9.56
CA THR A 26 -0.72 -6.88 9.53
C THR A 26 -0.06 -6.58 8.19
N PHE A 27 -0.78 -6.78 7.09
CA PHE A 27 -0.34 -6.44 5.75
C PHE A 27 -0.05 -4.94 5.62
N PHE A 28 -0.95 -4.07 6.11
CA PHE A 28 -0.76 -2.62 6.11
C PHE A 28 0.45 -2.21 6.95
N VAL A 29 0.63 -2.75 8.15
CA VAL A 29 1.81 -2.48 9.00
C VAL A 29 3.11 -2.91 8.31
N TYR A 30 3.10 -4.07 7.65
CA TYR A 30 4.26 -4.55 6.89
C TYR A 30 4.56 -3.65 5.69
N LEU A 31 3.53 -3.28 4.91
CA LEU A 31 3.65 -2.35 3.81
C LEU A 31 4.22 -1.01 4.29
N ASP A 32 3.73 -0.52 5.43
CA ASP A 32 4.13 0.74 6.03
C ASP A 32 5.61 0.78 6.43
N ASN A 33 6.09 -0.32 7.03
CA ASN A 33 7.49 -0.47 7.42
C ASN A 33 8.43 -0.59 6.21
N TRP A 34 7.98 -1.18 5.10
CA TRP A 34 8.74 -1.22 3.85
C TRP A 34 8.70 0.11 3.09
N LEU A 35 7.55 0.78 3.05
CA LEU A 35 7.35 2.03 2.32
C LEU A 35 8.17 3.19 2.89
N LYS A 36 8.42 3.23 4.20
CA LYS A 36 9.26 4.28 4.82
C LYS A 36 10.65 4.39 4.18
N PRO A 37 11.52 3.36 4.25
CA PRO A 37 12.85 3.44 3.66
C PRO A 37 12.81 3.54 2.12
N LEU A 38 11.89 2.83 1.46
CA LEU A 38 11.75 2.87 0.01
C LEU A 38 11.35 4.27 -0.49
N SER A 39 10.46 4.97 0.21
CA SER A 39 10.06 6.33 -0.17
C SER A 39 11.25 7.30 -0.19
N ALA A 40 12.15 7.21 0.80
CA ALA A 40 13.36 8.04 0.84
C ALA A 40 14.31 7.72 -0.32
N ILE A 41 14.53 6.43 -0.62
CA ILE A 41 15.37 6.00 -1.76
C ILE A 41 14.76 6.49 -3.08
N PHE A 42 13.45 6.31 -3.27
CA PHE A 42 12.78 6.76 -4.49
C PHE A 42 12.77 8.29 -4.63
N LEU A 43 12.69 9.05 -3.54
CA LEU A 43 12.86 10.51 -3.58
C LEU A 43 14.26 10.90 -4.07
N ILE A 44 15.31 10.23 -3.60
CA ILE A 44 16.68 10.46 -4.06
C ILE A 44 16.81 10.15 -5.56
N VAL A 45 16.27 9.01 -6.00
CA VAL A 45 16.28 8.63 -7.42
C VAL A 45 15.51 9.64 -8.27
N ALA A 46 14.34 10.10 -7.83
CA ALA A 46 13.57 11.11 -8.53
C ALA A 46 14.31 12.45 -8.61
N ALA A 47 14.99 12.86 -7.54
CA ALA A 47 15.82 14.07 -7.53
C ALA A 47 16.99 13.96 -8.50
N ILE A 48 17.67 12.81 -8.58
CA ILE A 48 18.73 12.55 -9.56
C ILE A 48 18.16 12.61 -10.99
N CYS A 49 17.01 11.99 -11.24
CA CYS A 49 16.34 12.07 -12.54
C CYS A 49 15.99 13.53 -12.92
N LEU A 50 15.57 14.37 -11.97
CA LEU A 50 15.33 15.80 -12.24
C LEU A 50 16.63 16.59 -12.47
N MET A 51 17.66 16.35 -11.66
CA MET A 51 18.96 17.01 -11.80
C MET A 51 19.62 16.71 -13.15
N ILE A 52 19.39 15.53 -13.71
CA ILE A 52 19.89 15.18 -15.04
C ILE A 52 18.90 15.66 -16.12
N GLY A 53 17.60 15.44 -15.92
CA GLY A 53 16.57 15.69 -16.92
C GLY A 53 16.35 17.17 -17.25
N ILE A 54 16.42 18.07 -16.26
CA ILE A 54 16.21 19.52 -16.47
C ILE A 54 17.33 20.12 -17.32
N PRO A 55 18.63 19.96 -16.98
CA PRO A 55 19.71 20.54 -17.78
C PRO A 55 19.88 19.90 -19.16
N THR A 56 19.51 18.62 -19.31
CA THR A 56 19.60 17.92 -20.59
C THR A 56 18.32 18.03 -21.44
N HIS A 57 17.30 18.75 -20.95
CA HIS A 57 15.96 18.81 -21.55
C HIS A 57 15.40 17.43 -21.92
N SER A 58 15.76 16.41 -21.14
CA SER A 58 15.36 15.04 -21.42
C SER A 58 13.98 14.75 -20.82
N ASP A 59 12.98 14.70 -21.69
CA ASP A 59 11.60 14.36 -21.33
C ASP A 59 11.48 12.99 -20.66
N ALA A 60 12.34 12.04 -21.01
CA ALA A 60 12.35 10.70 -20.43
C ALA A 60 12.69 10.72 -18.93
N PHE A 61 13.72 11.47 -18.54
CA PHE A 61 14.13 11.60 -17.14
C PHE A 61 13.11 12.42 -16.33
N ILE A 62 12.58 13.50 -16.91
CA ILE A 62 11.54 14.32 -16.27
C ILE A 62 10.26 13.50 -16.05
N LYS A 63 9.83 12.72 -17.05
CA LYS A 63 8.65 11.84 -16.95
C LYS A 63 8.84 10.74 -15.92
N THR A 64 10.04 10.15 -15.86
CA THR A 64 10.39 9.13 -14.86
C THR A 64 10.33 9.71 -13.45
N ALA A 65 10.93 10.88 -13.22
CA ALA A 65 10.85 11.56 -11.94
C ALA A 65 9.40 11.84 -11.53
N LYS A 66 8.57 12.39 -12.44
CA LYS A 66 7.14 12.65 -12.17
C LYS A 66 6.39 11.38 -11.75
N ARG A 67 6.61 10.26 -12.45
CA ARG A 67 5.98 8.97 -12.11
C ARG A 67 6.38 8.50 -10.72
N ILE A 68 7.66 8.64 -10.36
CA ILE A 68 8.15 8.27 -9.03
C ILE A 68 7.47 9.15 -7.96
N PHE A 69 7.40 10.47 -8.16
CA PHE A 69 6.70 11.37 -7.24
C PHE A 69 5.21 11.02 -7.10
N THR A 70 4.51 10.74 -8.20
CA THR A 70 3.11 10.30 -8.16
C THR A 70 2.95 9.01 -7.37
N GLY A 71 3.82 8.02 -7.59
CA GLY A 71 3.79 6.75 -6.84
C GLY A 71 3.99 6.94 -5.34
N ILE A 72 4.96 7.78 -4.95
CA ILE A 72 5.21 8.11 -3.53
C ILE A 72 4.03 8.84 -2.93
N PHE A 73 3.45 9.80 -3.65
CA PHE A 73 2.28 10.56 -3.19
C PHE A 73 1.07 9.64 -2.95
N VAL A 74 0.78 8.73 -3.88
CA VAL A 74 -0.29 7.74 -3.71
C VAL A 74 -0.02 6.81 -2.53
N ALA A 75 1.20 6.33 -2.36
CA ALA A 75 1.56 5.50 -1.21
C ALA A 75 1.40 6.24 0.12
N TRP A 76 1.71 7.53 0.16
CA TRP A 76 1.48 8.39 1.32
C TRP A 76 -0.01 8.60 1.62
N LEU A 77 -0.84 8.78 0.60
CA LEU A 77 -2.29 8.83 0.78
C LEU A 77 -2.82 7.52 1.38
N ILE A 78 -2.40 6.37 0.86
CA ILE A 78 -2.78 5.06 1.40
C ILE A 78 -2.32 4.92 2.85
N ARG A 79 -1.14 5.44 3.21
CA ARG A 79 -0.65 5.43 4.60
C ARG A 79 -1.51 6.29 5.54
N ILE A 80 -1.89 7.49 5.13
CA ILE A 80 -2.70 8.40 5.97
C ILE A 80 -4.14 7.90 6.09
N PHE A 81 -4.74 7.51 4.96
CA PHE A 81 -6.15 7.15 4.88
C PHE A 81 -6.42 5.67 5.11
N GLY A 82 -5.40 4.80 5.00
CA GLY A 82 -5.52 3.35 5.20
C GLY A 82 -6.11 2.96 6.54
N PRO A 83 -5.64 3.50 7.68
CA PRO A 83 -6.25 3.26 8.99
C PRO A 83 -7.72 3.66 9.04
N SER A 84 -8.09 4.78 8.39
CA SER A 84 -9.47 5.26 8.32
C SER A 84 -10.36 4.35 7.47
N PHE A 85 -9.84 3.82 6.35
CA PHE A 85 -10.53 2.82 5.53
C PHE A 85 -10.76 1.52 6.31
N ILE A 86 -9.74 1.03 7.01
CA ILE A 86 -9.87 -0.16 7.88
C ILE A 86 -10.92 0.10 8.95
N SER A 87 -10.88 1.26 9.61
CA SER A 87 -11.89 1.65 10.62
C SER A 87 -13.31 1.72 10.05
N LEU A 88 -13.47 2.18 8.82
CA LEU A 88 -14.76 2.18 8.11
C LEU A 88 -15.30 0.76 7.93
N PHE A 89 -14.47 -0.18 7.47
CA PHE A 89 -14.85 -1.61 7.38
C PHE A 89 -15.27 -2.19 8.72
N TYR A 90 -14.59 -1.83 9.81
CA TYR A 90 -14.99 -2.25 11.16
C TYR A 90 -16.27 -1.56 11.64
N SER A 91 -16.53 -0.31 11.25
CA SER A 91 -17.70 0.45 11.70
C SER A 91 -18.99 0.09 10.97
N PHE A 92 -18.94 -0.40 9.73
CA PHE A 92 -20.10 -0.99 9.03
C PHE A 92 -20.55 -2.34 9.64
N LYS A 93 -19.80 -2.86 10.61
CA LYS A 93 -20.09 -4.11 11.33
C LYS A 93 -20.98 -3.90 12.57
N LYS A 94 -21.33 -2.64 12.90
CA LYS A 94 -22.30 -2.27 13.93
C LYS A 94 -23.66 -2.01 13.29
#